data_AF-A0A8J6ZU24-F1
#
_entry.id   AF-A0A8J6ZU24-F1
#
_cell.length_a   1.000
_cell.length_b   1.000
_cell.length_c   1.000
_cell.angle_alpha   90.00
_cell.angle_beta   90.00
_cell.angle_gamma   90.00
#
_symmetry.space_group_name_H-M   'P 1'
#
loop_
_entity.id
_entity.type
_entity.pdbx_description
1 polymer ?
#
loop_
_entity_poly.entity_id
_entity_poly.type
_entity_poly.pdbx_seq_one_letter_code
_entity_poly.pdbx_strand_id
1 'polypeptide(L)'
;MAVESEIRAAIRDCVNRTSRKPFRWGGLSGYQQLSAIGSILRSLPCREIDTDYLSVLSVWIDHALSSADAVASDLSEAHKWLQRIADCLQYPEHSKGSKDDVNKVTNTPTISLTSLQVRRDMEELLQQFQPDPQQHPAQFALKKKLQRLWVKYGADLLHCYDIPGLPADNLKIESLFSHLRRHQRRISGRKSTAELRDFGQYRVLFLGESEEQLLAQIREVPVLEYNSQRRRLAFSKAPRQQKHRLHRHPSSAIQGLVNQHQERLSALDFQPLNTN
;
A
#
# COMPACT_ATOMS: atom_id res chain seq x y z
N MET A 1 -17.99 15.28 33.82
CA MET A 1 -18.02 16.05 32.55
C MET A 1 -16.78 15.84 31.67
N ALA A 2 -15.59 16.38 31.98
CA ALA A 2 -14.40 16.24 31.10
C ALA A 2 -13.90 14.78 31.00
N VAL A 3 -13.72 14.11 32.13
CA VAL A 3 -13.25 12.70 32.20
C VAL A 3 -14.21 11.73 31.51
N GLU A 4 -15.53 11.91 31.68
CA GLU A 4 -16.54 11.08 30.99
C GLU A 4 -16.50 11.26 29.48
N SER A 5 -16.22 12.48 28.99
CA SER A 5 -16.03 12.76 27.57
C SER A 5 -14.80 12.04 27.02
N GLU A 6 -13.70 11.99 27.79
CA GLU A 6 -12.49 11.27 27.42
C GLU A 6 -12.73 9.75 27.37
N ILE A 7 -13.45 9.20 28.34
CA ILE A 7 -13.84 7.77 28.34
C ILE A 7 -14.71 7.45 27.12
N ARG A 8 -15.70 8.28 26.79
CA ARG A 8 -16.52 8.11 25.58
C ARG A 8 -15.69 8.18 24.30
N ALA A 9 -14.74 9.10 24.23
CA ALA A 9 -13.84 9.22 23.09
C ALA A 9 -12.97 7.98 22.94
N ALA A 10 -12.43 7.44 24.03
CA ALA A 10 -11.65 6.20 24.05
C ALA A 10 -12.47 5.00 23.56
N ILE A 11 -13.71 4.83 24.06
CA ILE A 11 -14.60 3.75 23.62
C ILE A 11 -14.95 3.90 22.13
N ARG A 12 -15.23 5.12 21.68
CA ARG A 12 -15.49 5.40 20.26
C ARG A 12 -14.28 5.04 19.39
N ASP A 13 -13.07 5.36 19.83
CA ASP A 13 -11.84 4.98 19.13
C ASP A 13 -11.69 3.45 19.05
N CYS A 14 -11.94 2.72 20.14
CA CYS A 14 -11.92 1.25 20.15
C CYS A 14 -12.82 0.65 19.06
N VAL A 15 -14.05 1.14 18.97
CA VAL A 15 -15.07 0.59 18.04
C VAL A 15 -14.80 1.00 16.58
N ASN A 16 -14.15 2.14 16.36
CA ASN A 16 -13.87 2.66 15.00
C ASN A 16 -12.43 2.40 14.54
N ARG A 17 -11.69 1.56 15.25
CA ARG A 17 -10.26 1.36 14.98
C ARG A 17 -10.04 0.64 13.66
N THR A 18 -9.41 1.33 12.72
CA THR A 18 -9.07 0.77 11.41
C THR A 18 -7.87 -0.17 11.47
N SER A 19 -7.91 -1.26 10.70
CA SER A 19 -6.75 -2.13 10.48
C SER A 19 -5.61 -1.40 9.76
N ARG A 20 -4.36 -1.78 10.05
CA ARG A 20 -3.15 -1.20 9.45
C ARG A 20 -2.18 -2.28 8.98
N LYS A 21 -1.31 -1.94 8.03
CA LYS A 21 -0.21 -2.82 7.58
C LYS A 21 0.95 -2.83 8.60
N PRO A 22 1.74 -3.91 8.66
CA PRO A 22 1.37 -5.27 8.27
C PRO A 22 0.53 -5.89 9.39
N PHE A 23 -0.52 -6.63 9.01
CA PHE A 23 -1.31 -7.49 9.89
C PHE A 23 -1.88 -6.88 11.19
N ARG A 24 -1.93 -5.55 11.38
CA ARG A 24 -2.58 -4.96 12.56
C ARG A 24 -4.08 -4.96 12.36
N TRP A 25 -4.79 -5.85 13.05
CA TRP A 25 -6.24 -5.97 12.94
C TRP A 25 -6.91 -5.03 13.93
N GLY A 26 -7.48 -3.94 13.39
CA GLY A 26 -8.06 -2.86 14.18
C GLY A 26 -9.17 -3.34 15.11
N GLY A 27 -10.01 -4.28 14.64
CA GLY A 27 -11.05 -4.90 15.46
C GLY A 27 -10.51 -5.67 16.67
N LEU A 28 -9.42 -6.42 16.51
CA LEU A 28 -8.80 -7.17 17.62
C LEU A 28 -8.14 -6.22 18.63
N SER A 29 -7.40 -5.21 18.14
CA SER A 29 -6.83 -4.18 19.02
C SER A 29 -7.91 -3.35 19.73
N GLY A 30 -9.03 -3.07 19.06
CA GLY A 30 -10.19 -2.39 19.63
C GLY A 30 -10.87 -3.23 20.72
N TYR A 31 -11.05 -4.53 20.48
CA TYR A 31 -11.57 -5.47 21.48
C TYR A 31 -10.69 -5.54 22.74
N GLN A 32 -9.36 -5.70 22.56
CA GLN A 32 -8.40 -5.72 23.67
C GLN A 32 -8.44 -4.43 24.49
N GLN A 33 -8.51 -3.28 23.82
CA GLN A 33 -8.59 -1.98 24.49
C GLN A 33 -9.94 -1.81 25.23
N LEU A 34 -11.04 -2.25 24.62
CA LEU A 34 -12.36 -2.23 25.27
C LEU A 34 -12.40 -3.15 26.50
N SER A 35 -11.77 -4.33 26.42
CA SER A 35 -11.62 -5.26 27.54
C SER A 35 -10.80 -4.66 28.68
N ALA A 36 -9.69 -3.96 28.36
CA ALA A 36 -8.90 -3.25 29.36
C ALA A 36 -9.71 -2.12 30.05
N ILE A 37 -10.48 -1.34 29.28
CA ILE A 37 -11.38 -0.32 29.82
C ILE A 37 -12.43 -0.96 30.75
N GLY A 38 -13.08 -2.03 30.32
CA GLY A 38 -14.08 -2.77 31.12
C GLY A 38 -13.49 -3.32 32.43
N SER A 39 -12.27 -3.86 32.38
CA SER A 39 -11.57 -4.34 33.57
C SER A 39 -11.33 -3.24 34.60
N ILE A 40 -10.92 -2.05 34.15
CA ILE A 40 -10.69 -0.89 35.04
C ILE A 40 -12.02 -0.43 35.64
N LEU A 41 -13.07 -0.30 34.84
CA LEU A 41 -14.39 0.12 35.30
C LEU A 41 -14.97 -0.85 36.36
N ARG A 42 -14.72 -2.16 36.23
CA ARG A 42 -15.10 -3.16 37.25
C ARG A 42 -14.33 -3.06 38.55
N SER A 43 -13.07 -2.59 38.52
CA SER A 43 -12.24 -2.45 39.71
C SER A 43 -12.52 -1.20 40.54
N LEU A 44 -13.34 -0.26 40.03
CA LEU A 44 -13.68 0.94 40.76
C LEU A 44 -14.66 0.62 41.90
N PRO A 45 -14.40 1.07 43.15
CA PRO A 45 -15.28 0.80 44.27
C PRO A 45 -16.64 1.50 44.08
N CYS A 46 -17.74 0.75 44.20
CA CYS A 46 -19.12 1.22 44.01
C CYS A 46 -19.56 2.40 44.91
N ARG A 47 -18.73 2.84 45.86
CA ARG A 47 -19.02 3.96 46.78
C ARG A 47 -18.34 5.28 46.40
N GLU A 48 -17.42 5.29 45.44
CA GLU A 48 -16.75 6.52 44.96
C GLU A 48 -17.27 7.00 43.61
N ILE A 49 -18.16 6.24 42.97
CA ILE A 49 -18.75 6.60 41.68
C ILE A 49 -20.01 7.44 41.94
N ASP A 50 -19.83 8.76 42.02
CA ASP A 50 -20.90 9.75 42.09
C ASP A 50 -21.70 9.87 40.76
N THR A 51 -21.58 8.92 39.83
CA THR A 51 -22.23 8.96 38.53
C THR A 51 -22.81 7.61 38.09
N ASP A 52 -24.15 7.52 38.12
CA ASP A 52 -24.96 6.46 37.48
C ASP A 52 -24.52 6.11 36.05
N TYR A 53 -23.83 7.04 35.38
CA TYR A 53 -23.30 6.87 34.03
C TYR A 53 -22.22 5.78 33.92
N LEU A 54 -21.22 5.73 34.83
CA LEU A 54 -20.08 4.81 34.67
C LEU A 54 -20.46 3.36 35.02
N SER A 55 -21.36 3.17 35.97
CA SER A 55 -21.91 1.85 36.32
C SER A 55 -22.80 1.31 35.19
N VAL A 56 -23.64 2.14 34.58
CA VAL A 56 -24.41 1.75 33.39
C VAL A 56 -23.46 1.43 32.24
N LEU A 57 -22.42 2.23 32.03
CA LEU A 57 -21.44 2.03 30.96
C LEU A 57 -20.68 0.71 31.11
N SER A 58 -20.28 0.32 32.33
CA SER A 58 -19.59 -0.96 32.55
C SER A 58 -20.46 -2.15 32.15
N VAL A 59 -21.76 -2.12 32.45
CA VAL A 59 -22.72 -3.15 32.05
C VAL A 59 -22.82 -3.27 30.52
N TRP A 60 -22.90 -2.14 29.81
CA TRP A 60 -22.95 -2.16 28.34
C TRP A 60 -21.65 -2.66 27.70
N ILE A 61 -20.50 -2.30 28.28
CA ILE A 61 -19.20 -2.79 27.83
C ILE A 61 -19.12 -4.30 28.04
N ASP A 62 -19.54 -4.82 29.19
CA ASP A 62 -19.52 -6.25 29.47
C ASP A 62 -20.44 -7.01 28.52
N HIS A 63 -21.64 -6.51 28.26
CA HIS A 63 -22.53 -7.10 27.25
C HIS A 63 -21.89 -7.11 25.86
N ALA A 64 -21.27 -6.00 25.44
CA ALA A 64 -20.59 -5.91 24.15
C ALA A 64 -19.42 -6.90 24.06
N LEU A 65 -18.60 -7.01 25.11
CA LEU A 65 -17.48 -7.96 25.18
C LEU A 65 -17.98 -9.40 25.13
N SER A 66 -18.99 -9.76 25.93
CA SER A 66 -19.59 -11.10 25.92
C SER A 66 -20.16 -11.46 24.56
N SER A 67 -20.82 -10.52 23.88
CA SER A 67 -21.36 -10.77 22.54
C SER A 67 -20.28 -10.98 21.48
N ALA A 68 -19.11 -10.35 21.66
CA ALA A 68 -18.01 -10.38 20.71
C ALA A 68 -16.93 -11.42 21.04
N ASP A 69 -16.96 -12.05 22.21
CA ASP A 69 -15.86 -12.88 22.73
C ASP A 69 -15.51 -14.05 21.81
N ALA A 70 -16.52 -14.82 21.37
CA ALA A 70 -16.31 -15.94 20.46
C ALA A 70 -15.66 -15.50 19.13
N VAL A 71 -16.11 -14.37 18.58
CA VAL A 71 -15.59 -13.81 17.33
C VAL A 71 -14.17 -13.26 17.53
N ALA A 72 -13.92 -12.59 18.65
CA ALA A 72 -12.61 -12.04 18.98
C ALA A 72 -11.58 -13.15 19.23
N SER A 73 -11.98 -14.25 19.88
CA SER A 73 -11.15 -15.44 20.09
C SER A 73 -10.80 -16.13 18.76
N ASP A 74 -11.79 -16.36 17.90
CA ASP A 74 -11.58 -16.93 16.56
C ASP A 74 -10.66 -16.06 15.70
N LEU A 75 -10.86 -14.74 15.71
CA LEU A 75 -9.95 -13.79 15.04
C LEU A 75 -8.56 -13.78 15.66
N SER A 76 -8.44 -13.85 16.99
CA SER A 76 -7.14 -13.87 17.64
C SER A 76 -6.33 -15.10 17.21
N GLU A 77 -6.96 -16.26 17.08
CA GLU A 77 -6.28 -17.48 16.64
C GLU A 77 -5.95 -17.44 15.15
N ALA A 78 -6.87 -16.93 14.31
CA ALA A 78 -6.59 -16.67 12.89
C ALA A 78 -5.39 -15.72 12.71
N HIS A 79 -5.26 -14.72 13.58
CA HIS A 79 -4.14 -13.77 13.56
C HIS A 79 -2.81 -14.47 13.86
N LYS A 80 -2.76 -15.34 14.88
CA LYS A 80 -1.55 -16.13 15.19
C LYS A 80 -1.14 -17.03 14.02
N TRP A 81 -2.10 -17.69 13.37
CA TRP A 81 -1.82 -18.47 12.17
C TRP A 81 -1.21 -17.60 11.05
N LEU A 82 -1.78 -16.41 10.81
CA LEU A 82 -1.24 -15.50 9.82
C LEU A 82 0.19 -15.03 10.16
N GLN A 83 0.51 -14.83 11.44
CA GLN A 83 1.87 -14.52 11.88
C GLN A 83 2.82 -15.69 11.60
N ARG A 84 2.46 -16.92 11.96
CA ARG A 84 3.28 -18.12 11.64
C ARG A 84 3.56 -18.27 10.14
N ILE A 85 2.56 -17.98 9.31
CA ILE A 85 2.71 -17.99 7.85
C ILE A 85 3.66 -16.87 7.39
N ALA A 86 3.53 -15.68 7.96
CA ALA A 86 4.42 -14.57 7.68
C ALA A 86 5.87 -14.91 8.05
N ASP A 87 6.08 -15.54 9.21
CA ASP A 87 7.40 -15.99 9.68
C ASP A 87 7.99 -17.07 8.76
N CYS A 88 7.17 -18.03 8.33
CA CYS A 88 7.55 -19.06 7.36
C CYS A 88 8.01 -18.47 6.03
N LEU A 89 7.40 -17.36 5.61
CA LEU A 89 7.75 -16.62 4.40
C LEU A 89 8.81 -15.54 4.65
N GLN A 90 9.41 -15.49 5.85
CA GLN A 90 10.36 -14.48 6.28
C GLN A 90 9.87 -13.04 6.01
N TYR A 91 8.57 -12.81 6.10
CA TYR A 91 7.99 -11.50 5.89
C TYR A 91 8.52 -10.54 6.98
N PRO A 92 9.13 -9.41 6.63
CA PRO A 92 9.83 -8.59 7.60
C PRO A 92 8.85 -8.04 8.63
N GLU A 93 9.17 -8.23 9.91
CA GLU A 93 8.46 -7.57 10.99
C GLU A 93 8.67 -6.06 10.87
N HIS A 94 7.65 -5.33 10.44
CA HIS A 94 7.62 -3.88 10.62
C HIS A 94 7.37 -3.57 12.10
N SER A 95 8.40 -3.78 12.92
CA SER A 95 8.42 -3.33 14.29
C SER A 95 8.24 -1.81 14.32
N LYS A 96 7.24 -1.40 15.08
CA LYS A 96 6.92 -0.05 15.56
C LYS A 96 7.72 1.11 14.94
N GLY A 97 7.23 1.64 13.82
CA GLY A 97 7.19 3.08 13.55
C GLY A 97 8.46 3.93 13.80
N SER A 98 9.66 3.46 13.44
CA SER A 98 10.77 4.40 13.22
C SER A 98 10.74 4.85 11.77
N LYS A 99 10.45 6.12 11.54
CA LYS A 99 10.52 6.74 10.21
C LYS A 99 11.97 7.03 9.77
N ASP A 100 12.96 6.74 10.62
CA ASP A 100 14.32 7.23 10.46
C ASP A 100 15.39 6.15 10.18
N ASP A 101 15.03 4.87 10.12
CA ASP A 101 16.00 3.82 9.79
C ASP A 101 15.95 3.45 8.29
N VAL A 102 16.44 4.36 7.44
CA VAL A 102 16.83 4.05 6.05
C VAL A 102 18.16 3.25 6.03
N ASN A 103 18.91 3.23 7.14
CA ASN A 103 20.26 2.66 7.19
C ASN A 103 20.47 1.46 8.14
N LYS A 104 19.42 0.77 8.60
CA LYS A 104 19.61 -0.52 9.28
C LYS A 104 19.78 -1.63 8.27
N VAL A 105 21.01 -1.75 7.77
CA VAL A 105 21.59 -3.01 7.32
C VAL A 105 21.56 -3.94 8.54
N THR A 106 20.46 -4.68 8.71
CA THR A 106 20.46 -5.82 9.63
C THR A 106 21.31 -6.91 9.00
N ASN A 107 22.60 -6.86 9.33
CA ASN A 107 23.49 -8.00 9.35
C ASN A 107 22.90 -9.04 10.32
N THR A 108 22.10 -9.96 9.80
CA THR A 108 21.78 -11.23 10.45
C THR A 108 22.22 -12.32 9.48
N PRO A 109 22.85 -13.41 9.96
CA PRO A 109 23.45 -14.41 9.08
C PRO A 109 22.34 -15.06 8.27
N THR A 110 22.32 -14.78 6.97
CA THR A 110 21.38 -15.35 6.01
C THR A 110 21.67 -16.84 5.89
N ILE A 111 21.03 -17.63 6.75
CA ILE A 111 20.72 -19.01 6.38
C ILE A 111 19.78 -18.85 5.18
N SER A 112 20.32 -18.98 3.97
CA SER A 112 19.57 -18.88 2.73
C SER A 112 18.50 -19.97 2.74
N LEU A 113 17.29 -19.59 3.10
CA LEU A 113 16.15 -20.49 3.11
C LEU A 113 15.87 -20.87 1.66
N THR A 114 15.86 -22.16 1.35
CA THR A 114 15.65 -22.65 -0.02
C THR A 114 14.16 -22.73 -0.32
N SER A 115 13.79 -22.69 -1.61
CA SER A 115 12.39 -22.84 -2.01
C SER A 115 11.79 -24.17 -1.54
N LEU A 116 12.57 -25.25 -1.53
CA LEU A 116 12.15 -26.56 -1.04
C LEU A 116 11.79 -26.53 0.44
N GLN A 117 12.59 -25.84 1.24
CA GLN A 117 12.36 -25.70 2.68
C GLN A 117 11.09 -24.88 2.93
N VAL A 118 10.94 -23.72 2.27
CA VAL A 118 9.72 -22.89 2.37
C VAL A 118 8.48 -23.66 1.95
N ARG A 119 8.56 -24.41 0.83
CA ARG A 119 7.43 -25.19 0.34
C ARG A 119 6.98 -26.22 1.37
N ARG A 120 7.92 -27.01 1.89
CA ARG A 120 7.62 -28.04 2.89
C ARG A 120 6.98 -27.44 4.13
N ASP A 121 7.58 -26.37 4.67
CA ASP A 121 7.10 -25.74 5.90
C ASP A 121 5.72 -25.10 5.69
N MET A 122 5.47 -24.47 4.53
CA MET A 122 4.16 -23.93 4.17
C MET A 122 3.10 -25.03 4.00
N GLU A 123 3.44 -26.14 3.34
CA GLU A 123 2.54 -27.28 3.17
C GLU A 123 2.20 -27.92 4.52
N GLU A 124 3.19 -28.07 5.40
CA GLU A 124 2.99 -28.57 6.76
C GLU A 124 2.08 -27.62 7.57
N LEU A 125 2.32 -26.31 7.55
CA LEU A 125 1.46 -25.33 8.21
C LEU A 125 0.02 -25.38 7.68
N LEU A 126 -0.16 -25.50 6.36
CA LEU A 126 -1.49 -25.61 5.74
C LEU A 126 -2.20 -26.92 6.10
N GLN A 127 -1.44 -28.01 6.30
CA GLN A 127 -1.98 -29.28 6.76
C GLN A 127 -2.38 -29.23 8.23
N GLN A 128 -1.57 -28.61 9.10
CA GLN A 128 -1.89 -28.43 10.53
C GLN A 128 -3.08 -27.49 10.76
N PHE A 129 -3.24 -26.48 9.91
CA PHE A 129 -4.33 -25.52 10.05
C PHE A 129 -5.67 -26.10 9.53
N GLN A 130 -6.44 -26.77 10.40
CA GLN A 130 -7.75 -27.39 10.07
C GLN A 130 -8.89 -26.83 10.93
N PRO A 131 -9.33 -25.57 10.70
CA PRO A 131 -10.43 -24.98 11.45
C PRO A 131 -11.78 -25.58 11.05
N ASP A 132 -12.66 -25.76 12.03
CA ASP A 132 -14.07 -26.13 11.82
C ASP A 132 -14.84 -24.92 11.25
N PRO A 133 -15.50 -25.03 10.08
CA PRO A 133 -16.24 -23.93 9.48
C PRO A 133 -17.42 -23.43 10.33
N GLN A 134 -18.02 -24.27 11.20
CA GLN A 134 -19.16 -23.88 12.03
C GLN A 134 -18.73 -23.16 13.31
N GLN A 135 -17.65 -23.63 13.94
CA GLN A 135 -17.16 -23.08 15.20
C GLN A 135 -16.18 -21.90 15.00
N HIS A 136 -15.42 -21.91 13.90
CA HIS A 136 -14.31 -20.99 13.65
C HIS A 136 -14.36 -20.38 12.23
N PRO A 137 -15.41 -19.59 11.93
CA PRO A 137 -15.64 -19.06 10.59
C PRO A 137 -14.53 -18.13 10.07
N ALA A 138 -13.89 -17.34 10.95
CA ALA A 138 -12.81 -16.43 10.56
C ALA A 138 -11.53 -17.19 10.19
N GLN A 139 -11.14 -18.19 11.00
CA GLN A 139 -10.03 -19.08 10.68
C GLN A 139 -10.29 -19.85 9.36
N PHE A 140 -11.51 -20.37 9.17
CA PHE A 140 -11.88 -21.07 7.94
C PHE A 140 -11.80 -20.15 6.70
N ALA A 141 -12.28 -18.91 6.81
CA ALA A 141 -12.19 -17.92 5.75
C ALA A 141 -10.73 -17.60 5.39
N LEU A 142 -9.86 -17.45 6.41
CA LEU A 142 -8.42 -17.24 6.23
C LEU A 142 -7.78 -18.42 5.49
N LYS A 143 -7.98 -19.66 5.98
CA LYS A 143 -7.45 -20.87 5.36
C LYS A 143 -7.87 -20.99 3.90
N LYS A 144 -9.17 -20.84 3.62
CA LYS A 144 -9.71 -20.97 2.27
C LYS A 144 -9.09 -19.95 1.32
N LYS A 145 -8.89 -18.72 1.79
CA LYS A 145 -8.23 -17.68 1.00
C LYS A 145 -6.76 -17.99 0.77
N LEU A 146 -6.05 -18.41 1.81
CA LEU A 146 -4.64 -18.75 1.77
C LEU A 146 -4.36 -19.92 0.83
N GLN A 147 -5.10 -21.02 0.95
CA GLN A 147 -4.97 -22.18 0.05
C GLN A 147 -5.17 -21.78 -1.41
N ARG A 148 -6.18 -20.96 -1.72
CA ARG A 148 -6.41 -20.45 -3.07
C ARG A 148 -5.24 -19.61 -3.59
N LEU A 149 -4.66 -18.77 -2.74
CA LEU A 149 -3.49 -17.95 -3.11
C LEU A 149 -2.25 -18.82 -3.28
N TRP A 150 -2.03 -19.80 -2.42
CA TRP A 150 -0.91 -20.72 -2.49
C TRP A 150 -0.94 -21.58 -3.75
N VAL A 151 -2.11 -22.15 -4.09
CA VAL A 151 -2.28 -22.91 -5.33
C VAL A 151 -2.04 -22.04 -6.57
N LYS A 152 -2.48 -20.78 -6.53
CA LYS A 152 -2.40 -19.88 -7.69
C LYS A 152 -1.02 -19.25 -7.89
N TYR A 153 -0.33 -18.92 -6.81
CA TYR A 153 0.88 -18.07 -6.85
C TYR A 153 2.08 -18.67 -6.10
N GLY A 154 1.89 -19.77 -5.37
CA GLY A 154 2.94 -20.35 -4.52
C GLY A 154 4.16 -20.80 -5.33
N ALA A 155 3.95 -21.48 -6.47
CA ALA A 155 5.04 -21.89 -7.35
C ALA A 155 5.90 -20.70 -7.81
N ASP A 156 5.26 -19.60 -8.23
CA ASP A 156 5.94 -18.40 -8.70
C ASP A 156 6.68 -17.67 -7.57
N LEU A 157 6.10 -17.64 -6.37
CA LEU A 157 6.72 -17.00 -5.19
C LEU A 157 8.02 -17.70 -4.78
N LEU A 158 8.05 -19.03 -4.89
CA LEU A 158 9.14 -19.87 -4.41
C LEU A 158 10.49 -19.59 -5.09
N HIS A 159 10.48 -19.14 -6.34
CA HIS A 159 11.70 -18.75 -7.06
C HIS A 159 12.49 -17.62 -6.38
N CYS A 160 11.82 -16.77 -5.59
CA CYS A 160 12.47 -15.68 -4.88
C CYS A 160 13.44 -16.15 -3.80
N TYR A 161 13.31 -17.40 -3.33
CA TYR A 161 14.16 -17.98 -2.30
C TYR A 161 15.41 -18.66 -2.87
N ASP A 162 15.36 -19.11 -4.12
CA ASP A 162 16.49 -19.79 -4.77
C ASP A 162 17.47 -18.83 -5.45
N ILE A 163 17.01 -17.61 -5.80
CA ILE A 163 17.80 -16.61 -6.52
C ILE A 163 18.49 -15.69 -5.50
N PRO A 164 19.83 -15.73 -5.37
CA PRO A 164 20.54 -14.87 -4.43
C PRO A 164 20.27 -13.39 -4.71
N GLY A 165 19.87 -12.65 -3.66
CA GLY A 165 19.63 -11.20 -3.73
C GLY A 165 18.26 -10.78 -4.27
N LEU A 166 17.40 -11.70 -4.72
CA LEU A 166 16.01 -11.40 -5.06
C LEU A 166 15.18 -11.38 -3.76
N PRO A 167 14.50 -10.28 -3.41
CA PRO A 167 13.66 -10.26 -2.21
C PRO A 167 12.42 -11.15 -2.36
N ALA A 168 12.02 -11.82 -1.28
CA ALA A 168 10.80 -12.61 -1.20
C ALA A 168 9.50 -11.77 -1.09
N ASP A 169 9.64 -10.44 -0.93
CA ASP A 169 8.52 -9.50 -0.84
C ASP A 169 8.67 -8.31 -1.80
N ASN A 170 7.58 -7.57 -1.98
CA ASN A 170 7.51 -6.39 -2.83
C ASN A 170 7.50 -5.07 -2.04
N LEU A 171 7.83 -5.08 -0.73
CA LEU A 171 7.60 -3.94 0.17
C LEU A 171 8.40 -2.71 -0.22
N LYS A 172 9.66 -2.91 -0.63
CA LYS A 172 10.52 -1.83 -1.13
C LYS A 172 9.90 -1.17 -2.37
N ILE A 173 9.33 -1.97 -3.27
CA ILE A 173 8.66 -1.50 -4.49
C ILE A 173 7.35 -0.77 -4.14
N GLU A 174 6.55 -1.29 -3.22
CA GLU A 174 5.32 -0.61 -2.76
C GLU A 174 5.63 0.74 -2.09
N SER A 175 6.68 0.78 -1.27
CA SER A 175 7.17 1.99 -0.60
C SER A 175 7.62 3.04 -1.62
N LEU A 176 8.43 2.61 -2.59
CA LEU A 176 8.89 3.42 -3.72
C LEU A 176 7.73 4.06 -4.49
N PHE A 177 6.75 3.27 -4.93
CA PHE A 177 5.59 3.79 -5.65
C PHE A 177 4.72 4.70 -4.78
N SER A 178 4.65 4.45 -3.48
CA SER A 178 3.94 5.31 -2.54
C SER A 178 4.67 6.64 -2.33
N HIS A 179 6.00 6.64 -2.28
CA HIS A 179 6.82 7.84 -2.28
C HIS A 179 6.59 8.67 -3.55
N LEU A 180 6.72 8.06 -4.73
CA LEU A 180 6.51 8.72 -6.02
C LEU A 180 5.11 9.35 -6.15
N ARG A 181 4.07 8.65 -5.70
CA ARG A 181 2.69 9.18 -5.70
C ARG A 181 2.52 10.37 -4.76
N ARG A 182 3.12 10.31 -3.55
CA ARG A 182 3.07 11.43 -2.60
C ARG A 182 3.83 12.65 -3.13
N HIS A 183 5.03 12.43 -3.65
CA HIS A 183 5.84 13.48 -4.24
C HIS A 183 5.14 14.15 -5.43
N GLN A 184 4.56 13.35 -6.35
CA GLN A 184 3.77 13.88 -7.46
C GLN A 184 2.58 14.72 -7.01
N ARG A 185 1.83 14.27 -5.99
CA ARG A 185 0.71 15.03 -5.43
C ARG A 185 1.17 16.34 -4.80
N ARG A 186 2.31 16.35 -4.13
CA ARG A 186 2.89 17.55 -3.51
C ARG A 186 3.30 18.59 -4.56
N ILE A 187 3.92 18.17 -5.66
CA ILE A 187 4.32 19.08 -6.74
C ILE A 187 3.12 19.57 -7.56
N SER A 188 2.24 18.65 -7.97
CA SER A 188 1.15 18.99 -8.90
C SER A 188 -0.12 19.50 -8.22
N GLY A 189 -0.27 19.32 -6.91
CA GLY A 189 -1.51 19.57 -6.16
C GLY A 189 -2.67 18.62 -6.54
N ARG A 190 -2.46 17.67 -7.46
CA ARG A 190 -3.53 16.81 -8.01
C ARG A 190 -3.47 15.42 -7.42
N LYS A 191 -4.64 14.85 -7.08
CA LYS A 191 -4.75 13.44 -6.64
C LYS A 191 -4.38 12.44 -7.75
N SER A 192 -4.56 12.84 -9.02
CA SER A 192 -4.29 12.02 -10.20
C SER A 192 -2.81 11.62 -10.30
N THR A 193 -2.57 10.35 -10.63
CA THR A 193 -1.23 9.80 -10.84
C THR A 193 -0.96 9.49 -12.32
N ALA A 194 -1.75 10.07 -13.23
CA ALA A 194 -1.61 9.83 -14.67
C ALA A 194 -0.21 10.20 -15.19
N GLU A 195 0.41 11.25 -14.64
CA GLU A 195 1.76 11.66 -15.03
C GLU A 195 2.82 10.61 -14.67
N LEU A 196 2.62 9.84 -13.59
CA LEU A 196 3.50 8.72 -13.24
C LEU A 196 3.38 7.55 -14.22
N ARG A 197 2.28 7.44 -14.98
CA ARG A 197 2.18 6.44 -16.05
C ARG A 197 3.11 6.76 -17.22
N ASP A 198 3.21 8.04 -17.56
CA ASP A 198 4.01 8.48 -18.70
C ASP A 198 5.50 8.65 -18.35
N PHE A 199 5.81 9.05 -17.11
CA PHE A 199 7.17 9.42 -16.70
C PHE A 199 7.71 8.64 -15.50
N GLY A 200 6.90 7.76 -14.89
CA GLY A 200 7.27 7.06 -13.66
C GLY A 200 8.53 6.21 -13.81
N GLN A 201 8.72 5.58 -14.97
CA GLN A 201 9.90 4.77 -15.28
C GLN A 201 11.22 5.55 -15.14
N TYR A 202 11.23 6.83 -15.56
CA TYR A 202 12.40 7.67 -15.43
C TYR A 202 12.54 8.21 -14.02
N ARG A 203 11.42 8.53 -13.35
CA ARG A 203 11.45 9.02 -11.97
C ARG A 203 12.03 8.01 -10.97
N VAL A 204 11.93 6.70 -11.24
CA VAL A 204 12.58 5.69 -10.40
C VAL A 204 14.12 5.81 -10.47
N LEU A 205 14.67 6.27 -11.59
CA LEU A 205 16.11 6.41 -11.78
C LEU A 205 16.70 7.68 -11.13
N PHE A 206 15.86 8.69 -10.89
CA PHE A 206 16.27 10.00 -10.34
C PHE A 206 15.75 10.21 -8.91
N LEU A 207 15.90 9.20 -8.06
CA LEU A 207 15.61 9.30 -6.63
C LEU A 207 16.89 9.65 -5.88
N GLY A 208 17.32 10.91 -5.97
CA GLY A 208 18.32 11.44 -5.06
C GLY A 208 17.73 11.52 -3.65
N GLU A 209 18.46 11.02 -2.65
CA GLU A 209 18.08 11.14 -1.24
C GLU A 209 18.39 12.54 -0.70
N SER A 210 19.24 13.30 -1.41
CA SER A 210 19.55 14.71 -1.17
C SER A 210 19.47 15.54 -2.45
N GLU A 211 19.45 16.87 -2.30
CA GLU A 211 19.50 17.82 -3.42
C GLU A 211 20.81 17.67 -4.21
N GLU A 212 21.93 17.48 -3.52
CA GLU A 212 23.25 17.32 -4.12
C GLU A 212 23.33 16.05 -4.98
N GLN A 213 22.78 14.93 -4.49
CA GLN A 213 22.69 13.69 -5.25
C GLN A 213 21.82 13.85 -6.49
N LEU A 214 20.64 14.47 -6.34
CA LEU A 214 19.74 14.70 -7.46
C LEU A 214 20.40 15.59 -8.53
N LEU A 215 21.10 16.64 -8.10
CA LEU A 215 21.80 17.56 -8.98
C LEU A 215 22.98 16.87 -9.69
N ALA A 216 23.71 16.01 -9.01
CA ALA A 216 24.74 15.17 -9.63
C ALA A 216 24.14 14.26 -10.72
N GLN A 217 23.05 13.56 -10.42
CA GLN A 217 22.36 12.70 -11.40
C GLN A 217 21.83 13.49 -12.61
N ILE A 218 21.29 14.70 -12.41
CA ILE A 218 20.81 15.54 -13.51
C ILE A 218 21.99 15.98 -14.40
N ARG A 219 23.15 16.29 -13.81
CA ARG A 219 24.35 16.72 -14.55
C ARG A 219 24.93 15.64 -15.46
N GLU A 220 24.69 14.37 -15.15
CA GLU A 220 25.13 13.24 -15.98
C GLU A 220 24.36 13.14 -17.31
N VAL A 221 23.17 13.75 -17.43
CA VAL A 221 22.33 13.65 -18.63
C VAL A 221 22.79 14.66 -19.70
N PRO A 222 23.29 14.22 -20.87
CA PRO A 222 23.67 15.13 -21.93
C PRO A 222 22.47 15.93 -22.44
N VAL A 223 22.62 17.25 -22.53
CA VAL A 223 21.53 18.18 -22.94
C VAL A 223 20.96 17.83 -24.32
N LEU A 224 21.81 17.36 -25.25
CA LEU A 224 21.38 16.94 -26.58
C LEU A 224 20.44 15.73 -26.55
N GLU A 225 20.74 14.73 -25.71
CA GLU A 225 19.90 13.54 -25.52
C GLU A 225 18.59 13.89 -24.82
N TYR A 226 18.65 14.76 -23.80
CA TYR A 226 17.44 15.27 -23.16
C TYR A 226 16.49 15.92 -24.17
N ASN A 227 17.02 16.79 -25.03
CA ASN A 227 16.23 17.50 -26.04
C ASN A 227 15.65 16.54 -27.09
N SER A 228 16.40 15.53 -27.53
CA SER A 228 15.90 14.53 -28.48
C SER A 228 14.75 13.71 -27.89
N GLN A 229 14.87 13.27 -26.64
CA GLN A 229 13.82 12.52 -25.94
C GLN A 229 12.59 13.39 -25.66
N ARG A 230 12.77 14.67 -25.32
CA ARG A 230 11.66 15.63 -25.17
C ARG A 230 10.85 15.78 -26.45
N ARG A 231 11.52 15.88 -27.61
CA ARG A 231 10.84 15.94 -28.92
C ARG A 231 10.08 14.64 -29.20
N ARG A 232 10.71 13.48 -28.97
CA ARG A 232 10.06 12.17 -29.15
C ARG A 232 8.81 12.02 -28.30
N LEU A 233 8.87 12.47 -27.04
CA LEU A 233 7.74 12.43 -26.13
C LEU A 233 6.62 13.41 -26.54
N ALA A 234 6.97 14.62 -27.00
CA ALA A 234 5.98 15.55 -27.55
C ALA A 234 5.25 14.94 -28.76
N PHE A 235 5.98 14.28 -29.65
CA PHE A 235 5.41 13.58 -30.81
C PHE A 235 4.46 12.45 -30.40
N SER A 236 4.87 11.61 -29.43
CA SER A 236 4.03 10.53 -28.89
C SER A 236 2.75 11.05 -28.22
N LYS A 237 2.81 12.22 -27.57
CA LYS A 237 1.66 12.83 -26.88
C LYS A 237 0.76 13.64 -27.80
N ALA A 238 1.23 14.06 -28.97
CA ALA A 238 0.49 14.92 -29.90
C ALA A 238 -0.92 14.37 -30.27
N PRO A 239 -1.11 13.07 -30.57
CA PRO A 239 -2.46 12.55 -30.88
C PRO A 239 -3.44 12.67 -29.71
N ARG A 240 -2.97 12.42 -28.48
CA ARG A 240 -3.80 12.54 -27.27
C ARG A 240 -4.15 13.99 -26.99
N GLN A 241 -3.20 14.90 -27.15
CA GLN A 241 -3.43 16.34 -27.00
C GLN A 241 -4.42 16.85 -28.05
N GLN A 242 -4.31 16.39 -29.30
CA GLN A 242 -5.23 16.77 -30.37
C GLN A 242 -6.66 16.31 -30.06
N LYS A 243 -6.86 15.05 -29.65
CA LYS A 243 -8.17 14.56 -29.20
C LYS A 243 -8.71 15.38 -28.03
N HIS A 244 -7.86 15.69 -27.04
CA HIS A 244 -8.28 16.52 -25.91
C HIS A 244 -8.72 17.92 -26.33
N ARG A 245 -7.98 18.57 -27.25
CA ARG A 245 -8.34 19.88 -27.81
C ARG A 245 -9.65 19.82 -28.59
N LEU A 246 -9.84 18.79 -29.42
CA LEU A 246 -11.09 18.58 -30.17
C LEU A 246 -12.29 18.41 -29.23
N HIS A 247 -12.13 17.69 -28.12
CA HIS A 247 -13.23 17.48 -27.16
C HIS A 247 -13.58 18.76 -26.38
N ARG A 248 -12.59 19.62 -26.10
CA ARG A 248 -12.77 20.79 -25.22
C ARG A 248 -13.06 22.08 -25.99
N HIS A 249 -12.48 22.23 -27.18
CA HIS A 249 -12.57 23.42 -28.04
C HIS A 249 -12.62 23.01 -29.53
N PRO A 250 -13.71 22.37 -29.99
CA PRO A 250 -13.77 21.75 -31.31
C PRO A 250 -13.53 22.76 -32.45
N SER A 251 -14.17 23.92 -32.44
CA SER A 251 -14.07 24.91 -33.52
C SER A 251 -12.65 25.44 -33.70
N SER A 252 -11.97 25.80 -32.61
CA SER A 252 -10.57 26.28 -32.65
C SER A 252 -9.60 25.16 -33.07
N ALA A 253 -9.84 23.93 -32.60
CA ALA A 253 -9.01 22.79 -32.95
C ALA A 253 -9.10 22.41 -34.44
N ILE A 254 -10.31 22.46 -35.01
CA ILE A 254 -10.52 22.22 -36.45
C ILE A 254 -9.93 23.35 -37.29
N GLN A 255 -10.15 24.62 -36.91
CA GLN A 255 -9.57 25.75 -37.63
C GLN A 255 -8.03 25.67 -37.68
N GLY A 256 -7.39 25.28 -36.57
CA GLY A 256 -5.95 25.06 -36.54
C GLY A 256 -5.46 23.95 -37.49
N LEU A 257 -6.24 22.88 -37.66
CA LEU A 257 -5.92 21.81 -38.62
C LEU A 257 -6.06 22.27 -40.07
N VAL A 258 -7.10 23.07 -40.37
CA VAL A 258 -7.31 23.65 -41.70
C VAL A 258 -6.15 24.57 -42.07
N ASN A 259 -5.74 25.45 -41.15
CA ASN A 259 -4.60 26.35 -41.37
C ASN A 259 -3.30 25.56 -41.61
N GLN A 260 -3.02 24.52 -40.81
CA GLN A 260 -1.85 23.66 -41.04
C GLN A 260 -1.89 22.94 -42.39
N HIS A 261 -3.07 22.57 -42.87
CA HIS A 261 -3.21 21.95 -44.18
C HIS A 261 -2.90 22.95 -45.30
N GLN A 262 -3.41 24.17 -45.20
CA GLN A 262 -3.14 25.26 -46.14
C GLN A 262 -1.64 25.60 -46.18
N GLU A 263 -0.98 25.73 -45.02
CA GLU A 263 0.47 25.96 -44.94
C GLU A 263 1.29 24.85 -45.62
N ARG A 264 0.89 23.58 -45.47
CA ARG A 264 1.56 22.46 -46.16
C ARG A 264 1.36 22.49 -47.67
N LEU A 265 0.18 22.85 -48.14
CA LEU A 265 -0.10 23.02 -49.57
C LEU A 265 0.78 24.13 -50.14
N SER A 266 0.83 25.29 -49.47
CA SER A 266 1.73 26.38 -49.88
C SER A 266 3.21 25.97 -49.88
N ALA A 267 3.69 25.24 -48.87
CA ALA A 267 5.07 24.77 -48.82
C ALA A 267 5.42 23.76 -49.93
N LEU A 268 4.45 22.97 -50.40
CA LEU A 268 4.61 22.04 -51.53
C LEU A 268 4.60 22.79 -52.86
N ASP A 269 3.76 23.83 -53.00
CA ASP A 269 3.74 24.70 -54.17
C ASP A 269 5.03 25.53 -54.33
N PHE A 270 5.76 25.76 -53.22
CA PHE A 270 7.06 26.44 -53.19
C PHE A 270 8.30 25.52 -53.27
N GLN A 271 8.15 24.22 -53.58
CA GLN A 271 9.29 23.39 -54.04
C GLN A 271 9.38 23.44 -55.57
N PRO A 272 10.09 24.41 -56.18
CA PRO A 272 10.38 24.35 -57.60
C PRO A 272 11.31 23.17 -57.88
N LEU A 273 11.12 22.57 -59.05
CA LEU A 273 11.96 21.58 -59.72
C LEU A 273 13.47 21.87 -59.55
N ASN A 274 14.09 21.33 -58.49
CA ASN A 274 15.53 21.09 -58.44
C ASN A 274 15.77 19.62 -58.80
N THR A 275 15.48 19.32 -60.07
CA THR A 275 16.00 18.16 -60.79
C THR A 275 16.69 18.70 -62.03
N ASN A 276 18.00 18.95 -61.91
CA ASN A 276 19.06 18.64 -62.86
C ASN A 276 20.41 19.04 -62.27
#